data_AF-A0A947Y0I0-F1
#
_entry.id   AF-A0A947Y0I0-F1
#
_cell.length_a   1.000
_cell.length_b   1.000
_cell.length_c   1.000
_cell.angle_alpha   90.00
_cell.angle_beta   90.00
_cell.angle_gamma   90.00
#
_symmetry.space_group_name_H-M   'P 1'
#
loop_
_entity.id
_entity.type
_entity.pdbx_description
1 polymer ?
#
loop_
_entity_poly.entity_id
_entity_poly.type
_entity_poly.pdbx_seq_one_letter_code
_entity_poly.pdbx_strand_id
1 'polypeptide(L)'
;RLTTLVAGGASVNAANILAGDIINLTVNGVAVAYTVLAGDVGDNAAFAASLAAEEVIDLAAYNALATTTNPVTITAIAGNGANGGVANSIVFSNLNEGDGSSITVAGLAITRAGVPMAFTSDLGLDALNGNSYTADATHNNGKITLFSTASYTITAGANDVILAQLGLTNPPFTFDTQQGDGSLTYGPDIASQGALLPGYDYFDEIDTSGSFDIWIYNDDGSLAMPQPVTISLERAYTLNDVANIINKTVGSATGGSSWLTASTVGNSLRLTPDASHQFAFANDTSNFLQVAGLNTFFSGNSAASISLNSMIAQDLNTLAAATVGPQGQIFRGDNTNSLKITGIQHDEYITFTGGGRNTLDGFYNTLVGQVANTTRTITHSYDSTVLVNKQVKEMRDSVSGVSLDEEMASLVKFQHAYTAAARLITMSDEMLQTLLDSVR
;
A
#
# COMPACT_ATOMS: atom_id res chain seq x y z
N ARG A 1 26.86 14.78 14.27
CA ARG A 1 28.16 14.10 14.54
C ARG A 1 27.98 13.32 15.84
N LEU A 2 28.53 12.10 15.91
CA LEU A 2 28.14 11.07 16.88
C LEU A 2 28.54 11.46 18.31
N THR A 3 27.85 10.87 19.28
CA THR A 3 27.64 11.47 20.60
C THR A 3 28.30 10.76 21.75
N THR A 4 28.85 9.57 21.53
CA THR A 4 29.50 8.81 22.59
C THR A 4 30.48 7.87 21.92
N LEU A 5 31.74 7.97 22.30
CA LEU A 5 32.74 6.95 22.03
C LEU A 5 32.77 6.02 23.26
N VAL A 6 33.04 4.73 23.07
CA VAL A 6 33.42 3.80 24.14
C VAL A 6 34.80 3.29 23.77
N ALA A 7 35.85 3.84 24.37
CA ALA A 7 37.21 3.30 24.24
C ALA A 7 37.45 2.34 25.41
N GLY A 8 37.66 1.04 25.14
CA GLY A 8 37.91 0.05 26.19
C GLY A 8 37.68 -1.40 25.76
N GLY A 9 38.57 -1.93 24.92
CA GLY A 9 38.42 -3.27 24.33
C GLY A 9 38.90 -4.44 25.20
N ALA A 10 39.55 -4.21 26.35
CA ALA A 10 40.09 -5.28 27.17
C ALA A 10 39.78 -5.11 28.67
N SER A 11 39.61 -6.25 29.34
CA SER A 11 39.49 -6.31 30.80
C SER A 11 40.75 -5.78 31.44
N VAL A 12 40.59 -4.89 32.42
CA VAL A 12 41.70 -4.47 33.26
C VAL A 12 42.21 -5.66 34.06
N ASN A 13 43.53 -5.78 34.22
CA ASN A 13 44.16 -6.87 34.96
C ASN A 13 45.00 -6.33 36.13
N ALA A 14 44.43 -6.36 37.33
CA ALA A 14 45.04 -5.93 38.58
C ALA A 14 45.89 -7.02 39.25
N ALA A 15 46.18 -8.15 38.59
CA ALA A 15 46.88 -9.27 39.22
C ALA A 15 48.34 -8.97 39.63
N ASN A 16 48.97 -7.95 39.02
CA ASN A 16 50.38 -7.63 39.22
C ASN A 16 50.65 -6.22 39.78
N ILE A 17 49.59 -5.45 40.08
CA ILE A 17 49.72 -4.13 40.72
C ILE A 17 49.77 -4.28 42.24
N LEU A 18 50.54 -3.41 42.90
CA LEU A 18 50.62 -3.33 44.35
C LEU A 18 50.07 -1.99 44.83
N ALA A 19 49.58 -1.96 46.06
CA ALA A 19 49.17 -0.72 46.70
C ALA A 19 50.35 0.26 46.74
N GLY A 20 50.10 1.50 46.32
CA GLY A 20 51.11 2.56 46.20
C GLY A 20 51.86 2.59 44.86
N ASP A 21 51.55 1.70 43.91
CA ASP A 21 51.94 1.91 42.51
C ASP A 21 51.22 3.12 41.94
N ILE A 22 51.88 3.86 41.04
CA ILE A 22 51.30 5.03 40.38
C ILE A 22 51.10 4.71 38.91
N ILE A 23 49.85 4.80 38.47
CA ILE A 23 49.42 4.70 37.07
C ILE A 23 49.37 6.11 36.50
N ASN A 24 50.24 6.40 35.54
CA ASN A 24 50.25 7.67 34.83
C ASN A 24 49.72 7.45 33.42
N LEU A 25 48.84 8.33 32.97
CA LEU A 25 48.41 8.41 31.58
C LEU A 25 48.01 9.85 31.26
N THR A 26 47.80 10.15 29.98
CA THR A 26 47.27 11.42 29.53
C THR A 26 46.00 11.19 28.73
N VAL A 27 44.94 11.94 29.03
CA VAL A 27 43.66 11.92 28.30
C VAL A 27 43.48 13.27 27.65
N ASN A 28 43.47 13.31 26.31
CA ASN A 28 43.45 14.55 25.53
C ASN A 28 44.48 15.60 25.99
N GLY A 29 45.65 15.13 26.42
CA GLY A 29 46.75 15.99 26.89
C GLY A 29 46.66 16.41 28.36
N VAL A 30 45.61 16.02 29.09
CA VAL A 30 45.50 16.20 30.55
C VAL A 30 46.16 15.02 31.24
N ALA A 31 47.09 15.29 32.15
CA ALA A 31 47.75 14.25 32.93
C ALA A 31 46.80 13.71 34.00
N VAL A 32 46.72 12.39 34.08
CA VAL A 32 45.97 11.64 35.09
C VAL A 32 46.96 10.75 35.83
N ALA A 33 46.96 10.83 37.15
CA ALA A 33 47.92 10.13 37.99
C ALA A 33 47.22 9.42 39.16
N TYR A 34 46.90 8.15 38.96
CA TYR A 34 46.21 7.36 39.97
C TYR A 34 47.18 6.59 40.86
N THR A 35 46.99 6.68 42.18
CA THR A 35 47.72 5.86 43.16
C THR A 35 46.88 4.65 43.55
N VAL A 36 47.37 3.44 43.27
CA VAL A 36 46.65 2.19 43.53
C VAL A 36 46.36 2.02 45.03
N LEU A 37 45.09 1.85 45.37
CA LEU A 37 44.63 1.65 46.75
C LEU A 37 44.72 0.18 47.15
N ALA A 38 44.79 -0.08 48.45
CA ALA A 38 44.82 -1.46 48.97
C ALA A 38 43.60 -2.30 48.57
N GLY A 39 42.44 -1.66 48.35
CA GLY A 39 41.20 -2.30 47.91
C GLY A 39 41.16 -2.67 46.43
N ASP A 40 42.08 -2.16 45.61
CA ASP A 40 42.14 -2.44 44.18
C ASP A 40 43.01 -3.67 43.85
N VAL A 41 43.88 -4.07 44.78
CA VAL A 41 44.87 -5.13 44.55
C VAL A 41 44.16 -6.47 44.38
N GLY A 42 44.25 -7.03 43.17
CA GLY A 42 43.60 -8.29 42.82
C GLY A 42 42.09 -8.20 42.54
N ASP A 43 41.49 -7.01 42.59
CA ASP A 43 40.09 -6.77 42.23
C ASP A 43 40.00 -5.85 41.00
N ASN A 44 39.77 -6.45 39.83
CA ASN A 44 39.70 -5.71 38.57
C ASN A 44 38.51 -4.74 38.50
N ALA A 45 37.40 -5.03 39.20
CA ALA A 45 36.21 -4.19 39.19
C ALA A 45 36.42 -2.94 40.06
N ALA A 46 36.95 -3.15 41.27
CA ALA A 46 37.31 -2.06 42.17
C ALA A 46 38.38 -1.16 41.53
N PHE A 47 39.43 -1.75 40.96
CA PHE A 47 40.50 -1.01 40.30
C PHE A 47 39.99 -0.17 39.11
N ALA A 48 39.15 -0.73 38.24
CA ALA A 48 38.58 0.00 37.11
C ALA A 48 37.69 1.17 37.55
N ALA A 49 36.91 0.98 38.63
CA ALA A 49 36.05 2.03 39.19
C ALA A 49 36.88 3.16 39.82
N SER A 50 37.89 2.82 40.61
CA SER A 50 38.76 3.81 41.26
C SER A 50 39.57 4.62 40.25
N LEU A 51 40.12 3.96 39.23
CA LEU A 51 40.88 4.64 38.16
C LEU A 51 39.98 5.56 37.30
N ALA A 52 38.76 5.11 36.96
CA ALA A 52 37.80 5.96 36.24
C ALA A 52 37.35 7.18 37.07
N ALA A 53 37.18 7.00 38.38
CA ALA A 53 36.84 8.11 39.28
C ALA A 53 37.97 9.14 39.38
N GLU A 54 39.23 8.70 39.48
CA GLU A 54 40.39 9.59 39.52
C GLU A 54 40.49 10.41 38.23
N GLU A 55 40.26 9.78 37.08
CA GLU A 55 40.25 10.47 35.80
C GLU A 55 39.22 11.60 35.76
N VAL A 56 37.99 11.34 36.20
CA VAL A 56 36.93 12.37 36.25
C VAL A 56 37.34 13.54 37.16
N ILE A 57 38.04 13.26 38.27
CA ILE A 57 38.55 14.27 39.20
C ILE A 57 39.63 15.13 38.53
N ASP A 58 40.63 14.50 37.92
CA ASP A 58 41.76 15.21 37.29
C ASP A 58 41.32 16.06 36.09
N LEU A 59 40.40 15.54 35.26
CA LEU A 59 39.81 16.30 34.14
C LEU A 59 38.97 17.47 34.64
N ALA A 60 38.18 17.29 35.71
CA ALA A 60 37.42 18.37 36.31
C ALA A 60 38.34 19.45 36.91
N ALA A 61 39.44 19.04 37.56
CA ALA A 61 40.44 19.94 38.10
C ALA A 61 41.14 20.77 37.00
N TYR A 62 41.50 20.13 35.88
CA TYR A 62 42.03 20.83 34.71
C TYR A 62 41.04 21.85 34.14
N ASN A 63 39.77 21.47 34.01
CA ASN A 63 38.72 22.34 33.49
C ASN A 63 38.41 23.53 34.42
N ALA A 64 38.71 23.42 35.71
CA ALA A 64 38.53 24.49 36.68
C ALA A 64 39.67 25.53 36.71
N LEU A 65 40.78 25.30 36.00
CA LEU A 65 41.89 26.25 35.93
C LEU A 65 41.48 27.51 35.14
N ALA A 66 41.80 28.69 35.68
CA ALA A 66 41.47 29.98 35.04
C ALA A 66 42.17 30.20 33.67
N THR A 67 43.17 29.37 33.35
CA THR A 67 43.95 29.41 32.10
C THR A 67 43.42 28.46 31.03
N THR A 68 42.40 27.66 31.32
CA THR A 68 41.87 26.66 30.38
C THR A 68 41.03 27.34 29.30
N THR A 69 41.55 27.35 28.07
CA THR A 69 40.88 27.96 26.90
C THR A 69 39.96 26.98 26.17
N ASN A 70 40.19 25.67 26.32
CA ASN A 70 39.37 24.59 25.78
C ASN A 70 39.16 23.52 26.86
N PRO A 71 37.98 23.45 27.50
CA PRO A 71 37.70 22.42 28.49
C PRO A 71 37.63 21.04 27.84
N VAL A 72 38.17 20.02 28.51
CA VAL A 72 38.07 18.63 28.11
C VAL A 72 36.70 18.10 28.47
N THR A 73 35.92 17.68 27.48
CA THR A 73 34.54 17.22 27.64
C THR A 73 34.49 15.70 27.68
N ILE A 74 35.43 15.05 28.37
CA ILE A 74 35.50 13.59 28.49
C ILE A 74 35.12 13.18 29.91
N THR A 75 34.40 12.07 30.04
CA THR A 75 34.15 11.39 31.31
C THR A 75 34.48 9.92 31.19
N ALA A 76 34.85 9.30 32.31
CA ALA A 76 35.17 7.88 32.38
C ALA A 76 34.28 7.15 33.40
N ILE A 77 33.90 5.93 33.04
CA ILE A 77 33.13 5.02 33.90
C ILE A 77 33.67 3.60 33.80
N ALA A 78 33.47 2.78 34.84
CA ALA A 78 33.81 1.35 34.79
C ALA A 78 32.86 0.59 33.85
N GLY A 79 33.42 -0.27 33.00
CA GLY A 79 32.70 -1.15 32.08
C GLY A 79 31.93 -2.24 32.81
N ASN A 80 30.68 -2.46 32.42
CA ASN A 80 29.78 -3.45 33.04
C ASN A 80 29.03 -4.34 32.05
N GLY A 81 29.39 -4.29 30.75
CA GLY A 81 28.72 -5.02 29.67
C GLY A 81 27.45 -4.34 29.13
N ALA A 82 26.79 -3.48 29.92
CA ALA A 82 25.59 -2.74 29.49
C ALA A 82 25.90 -1.33 28.97
N ASN A 83 27.02 -0.74 29.39
CA ASN A 83 27.47 0.60 28.96
C ASN A 83 28.39 0.58 27.73
N GLY A 84 28.39 -0.51 26.96
CA GLY A 84 29.20 -0.66 25.75
C GLY A 84 30.65 -1.10 25.98
N GLY A 85 31.14 -1.14 27.23
CA GLY A 85 32.45 -1.70 27.59
C GLY A 85 32.33 -3.11 28.18
N VAL A 86 33.38 -3.92 28.05
CA VAL A 86 33.47 -5.24 28.70
C VAL A 86 33.46 -5.06 30.22
N ALA A 87 32.95 -6.04 30.98
CA ALA A 87 33.03 -5.99 32.43
C ALA A 87 34.49 -5.81 32.90
N ASN A 88 34.70 -4.94 33.88
CA ASN A 88 36.03 -4.58 34.42
C ASN A 88 36.94 -3.85 33.42
N SER A 89 36.39 -3.22 32.38
CA SER A 89 37.12 -2.27 31.53
C SER A 89 36.96 -0.83 32.04
N ILE A 90 37.65 0.12 31.40
CA ILE A 90 37.35 1.55 31.52
C ILE A 90 36.65 1.99 30.24
N VAL A 91 35.65 2.85 30.35
CA VAL A 91 34.88 3.41 29.24
C VAL A 91 35.01 4.92 29.27
N PHE A 92 35.70 5.47 28.29
CA PHE A 92 35.79 6.93 28.06
C PHE A 92 34.67 7.37 27.14
N SER A 93 33.97 8.45 27.48
CA SER A 93 32.88 9.01 26.70
C SER A 93 32.94 10.53 26.63
N ASN A 94 32.48 11.11 25.52
CA ASN A 94 32.38 12.55 25.37
C ASN A 94 31.04 13.04 25.95
N LEU A 95 31.09 14.10 26.77
CA LEU A 95 29.95 14.75 27.41
C LEU A 95 29.19 15.67 26.44
N ASN A 96 29.85 16.19 25.40
CA ASN A 96 29.25 17.14 24.48
C ASN A 96 28.87 16.49 23.16
N GLU A 97 27.56 16.47 22.92
CA GLU A 97 26.97 15.84 21.76
C GLU A 97 27.43 16.48 20.44
N GLY A 98 28.22 15.75 19.64
CA GLY A 98 28.53 16.11 18.25
C GLY A 98 29.60 17.18 18.03
N ASP A 99 30.42 17.49 19.03
CA ASP A 99 31.57 18.40 18.90
C ASP A 99 32.70 17.83 18.00
N GLY A 100 32.69 16.51 17.75
CA GLY A 100 33.69 15.82 16.94
C GLY A 100 35.07 15.69 17.61
N SER A 101 35.15 15.88 18.92
CA SER A 101 36.39 15.74 19.70
C SER A 101 36.84 14.28 19.71
N SER A 102 38.09 14.03 19.32
CA SER A 102 38.74 12.72 19.47
C SER A 102 39.06 12.44 20.93
N ILE A 103 38.97 11.19 21.36
CA ILE A 103 39.57 10.75 22.64
C ILE A 103 40.94 10.15 22.32
N THR A 104 41.97 10.74 22.89
CA THR A 104 43.36 10.31 22.77
C THR A 104 43.86 9.96 24.16
N VAL A 105 44.27 8.71 24.35
CA VAL A 105 44.95 8.25 25.57
C VAL A 105 46.40 7.98 25.22
N ALA A 106 47.35 8.53 25.99
CA ALA A 106 48.77 8.36 25.69
C ALA A 106 49.63 8.34 26.95
N GLY A 107 50.82 7.77 26.83
CA GLY A 107 51.82 7.81 27.91
C GLY A 107 51.43 6.96 29.12
N LEU A 108 50.67 5.88 28.89
CA LEU A 108 50.40 4.89 29.94
C LEU A 108 51.72 4.35 30.48
N ALA A 109 51.97 4.58 31.77
CA ALA A 109 53.17 4.13 32.46
C ALA A 109 52.87 3.82 33.91
N ILE A 110 53.37 2.68 34.38
CA ILE A 110 53.29 2.27 35.77
C ILE A 110 54.63 2.51 36.43
N THR A 111 54.63 3.21 37.56
CA THR A 111 55.83 3.43 38.36
C THR A 111 55.64 2.88 39.76
N ARG A 112 56.66 2.19 40.27
CA ARG A 112 56.72 1.72 41.65
C ARG A 112 57.89 2.40 42.34
N ALA A 113 57.60 3.18 43.37
CA ALA A 113 58.61 4.00 44.06
C ALA A 113 59.48 4.83 43.08
N GLY A 114 58.87 5.38 42.03
CA GLY A 114 59.54 6.19 41.00
C GLY A 114 60.30 5.42 39.93
N VAL A 115 60.31 4.08 39.97
CA VAL A 115 60.94 3.24 38.94
C VAL A 115 59.88 2.75 37.95
N PRO A 116 60.07 2.96 36.62
CA PRO A 116 59.18 2.41 35.60
C PRO A 116 59.15 0.88 35.64
N MET A 117 57.96 0.31 35.53
CA MET A 117 57.76 -1.13 35.47
C MET A 117 57.54 -1.58 34.03
N ALA A 118 58.20 -2.67 33.61
CA ALA A 118 57.96 -3.31 32.33
C ALA A 118 56.91 -4.43 32.50
N PHE A 119 55.74 -4.28 31.89
CA PHE A 119 54.76 -5.34 31.77
C PHE A 119 54.56 -5.72 30.30
N THR A 120 54.17 -6.97 30.05
CA THR A 120 54.02 -7.53 28.68
C THR A 120 52.58 -7.41 28.15
N SER A 121 51.69 -6.79 28.93
CA SER A 121 50.31 -6.48 28.60
C SER A 121 49.78 -5.53 29.70
N ASP A 122 50.09 -4.24 29.62
CA ASP A 122 49.75 -3.24 30.63
C ASP A 122 48.23 -3.17 30.76
N LEU A 123 47.72 -3.76 31.84
CA LEU A 123 46.40 -3.52 32.41
C LEU A 123 45.20 -3.61 31.45
N GLY A 124 45.33 -4.25 30.28
CA GLY A 124 44.31 -4.18 29.22
C GLY A 124 44.11 -2.77 28.64
N LEU A 125 44.93 -1.78 29.00
CA LEU A 125 44.86 -0.39 28.53
C LEU A 125 45.92 -0.09 27.45
N ASP A 126 46.85 -1.00 27.20
CA ASP A 126 47.86 -0.91 26.12
C ASP A 126 47.30 -0.58 24.75
N ALA A 127 46.15 -1.18 24.43
CA ALA A 127 45.48 -0.93 23.16
C ALA A 127 45.12 0.54 23.01
N LEU A 128 45.01 1.30 24.11
CA LEU A 128 44.67 2.72 24.11
C LEU A 128 45.89 3.63 23.93
N ASN A 129 47.12 3.15 24.19
CA ASN A 129 48.31 4.00 24.27
C ASN A 129 48.78 4.50 22.90
N GLY A 130 48.65 5.82 22.67
CA GLY A 130 49.09 6.48 21.43
C GLY A 130 48.09 6.38 20.28
N ASN A 131 46.93 5.76 20.52
CA ASN A 131 45.87 5.62 19.53
C ASN A 131 44.84 6.75 19.72
N SER A 132 44.51 7.41 18.61
CA SER A 132 43.39 8.35 18.56
C SER A 132 42.16 7.60 18.07
N TYR A 133 41.14 7.53 18.90
CA TYR A 133 39.89 6.88 18.54
C TYR A 133 38.92 7.92 17.98
N THR A 134 38.66 7.78 16.68
CA THR A 134 37.63 8.54 15.96
C THR A 134 36.36 7.72 15.97
N ALA A 135 35.20 8.35 16.21
CA ALA A 135 33.93 7.66 16.27
C ALA A 135 33.66 6.82 15.00
N ASP A 136 33.51 5.50 15.17
CA ASP A 136 33.26 4.53 14.09
C ASP A 136 32.03 3.64 14.37
N ALA A 137 31.65 2.82 13.39
CA ALA A 137 30.44 2.00 13.43
C ALA A 137 30.42 0.95 14.55
N THR A 138 31.57 0.61 15.15
CA THR A 138 31.66 -0.39 16.23
C THR A 138 31.55 0.22 17.64
N HIS A 139 31.63 1.54 17.77
CA HIS A 139 31.71 2.24 19.07
C HIS A 139 30.64 3.34 19.28
N ASN A 140 29.58 3.37 18.47
CA ASN A 140 28.48 4.34 18.55
C ASN A 140 27.12 3.64 18.79
N ASN A 141 26.54 3.79 19.98
CA ASN A 141 25.33 3.07 20.40
C ASN A 141 24.02 3.89 20.41
N GLY A 142 23.91 4.89 19.54
CA GLY A 142 22.61 5.18 18.93
C GLY A 142 21.97 6.53 19.25
N LYS A 143 22.39 7.55 18.50
CA LYS A 143 21.47 8.53 17.88
C LYS A 143 22.09 9.09 16.60
N ILE A 144 21.30 9.18 15.53
CA ILE A 144 21.69 9.77 14.24
C ILE A 144 20.97 11.11 14.08
N THR A 145 21.73 12.19 13.90
CA THR A 145 21.21 13.49 13.45
C THR A 145 22.00 13.92 12.22
N LEU A 146 21.32 14.08 11.09
CA LEU A 146 21.89 14.42 9.79
C LEU A 146 21.63 15.90 9.48
N PHE A 147 22.68 16.64 9.12
CA PHE A 147 22.54 18.01 8.62
C PHE A 147 23.27 18.14 7.28
N SER A 148 22.52 18.39 6.21
CA SER A 148 23.06 18.54 4.84
C SER A 148 22.09 19.20 3.89
N THR A 149 22.64 19.86 2.89
CA THR A 149 21.94 20.29 1.68
C THR A 149 22.20 19.37 0.48
N ALA A 150 23.00 18.30 0.64
CA ALA A 150 23.32 17.29 -0.36
C ALA A 150 22.86 15.88 0.05
N SER A 151 22.48 15.05 -0.93
CA SER A 151 21.99 13.68 -0.73
C SER A 151 23.04 12.73 -0.13
N TYR A 152 22.58 11.73 0.63
CA TYR A 152 23.41 10.66 1.20
C TYR A 152 22.78 9.28 1.01
N THR A 153 23.61 8.26 0.86
CA THR A 153 23.20 6.85 0.86
C THR A 153 23.61 6.20 2.19
N ILE A 154 22.70 5.50 2.86
CA ILE A 154 22.98 4.70 4.06
C ILE A 154 22.85 3.23 3.68
N THR A 155 23.93 2.47 3.79
CA THR A 155 23.95 1.03 3.49
C THR A 155 23.94 0.25 4.80
N ALA A 156 22.89 -0.55 5.04
CA ALA A 156 22.73 -1.38 6.22
C ALA A 156 23.02 -2.87 5.91
N GLY A 157 23.56 -3.61 6.89
CA GLY A 157 23.81 -5.05 6.82
C GLY A 157 22.61 -5.91 7.21
N ALA A 158 22.72 -7.23 7.02
CA ALA A 158 21.62 -8.19 7.19
C ALA A 158 21.08 -8.35 8.63
N ASN A 159 21.72 -7.75 9.65
CA ASN A 159 21.33 -7.87 11.07
C ASN A 159 21.39 -6.51 11.78
N ASP A 160 20.77 -5.47 11.23
CA ASP A 160 20.97 -4.11 11.72
C ASP A 160 19.92 -3.63 12.74
N VAL A 161 20.31 -3.73 14.01
CA VAL A 161 19.74 -3.06 15.19
C VAL A 161 19.65 -1.53 14.99
N ILE A 162 20.47 -0.97 14.09
CA ILE A 162 20.45 0.44 13.67
C ILE A 162 19.07 0.86 13.13
N LEU A 163 18.36 0.01 12.40
CA LEU A 163 17.04 0.35 11.85
C LEU A 163 15.95 0.40 12.95
N ALA A 164 16.10 -0.42 14.00
CA ALA A 164 15.22 -0.41 15.17
C ALA A 164 15.42 0.85 16.02
N GLN A 165 16.66 1.28 16.18
CA GLN A 165 17.03 2.48 16.93
C GLN A 165 16.64 3.79 16.20
N LEU A 166 16.42 3.72 14.88
CA LEU A 166 15.84 4.81 14.08
C LEU A 166 14.30 4.82 14.06
N GLY A 167 13.64 3.86 14.72
CA GLY A 167 12.17 3.75 14.77
C GLY A 167 11.52 3.19 13.49
N LEU A 168 12.30 2.56 12.61
CA LEU A 168 11.87 2.15 11.26
C LEU A 168 11.54 0.65 11.14
N THR A 169 11.19 -0.02 12.25
CA THR A 169 11.06 -1.50 12.31
C THR A 169 9.65 -2.06 12.40
N ASN A 170 8.60 -1.25 12.24
CA ASN A 170 7.26 -1.79 12.14
C ASN A 170 6.90 -2.09 10.66
N PRO A 171 6.51 -3.33 10.30
CA PRO A 171 6.26 -3.74 8.91
C PRO A 171 5.06 -3.02 8.26
N PRO A 172 4.97 -2.93 6.90
CA PRO A 172 5.66 -3.74 5.88
C PRO A 172 6.42 -2.92 4.81
N PHE A 173 7.75 -2.98 4.74
CA PHE A 173 8.54 -2.19 3.78
C PHE A 173 9.70 -2.97 3.12
N THR A 174 10.04 -2.64 1.86
CA THR A 174 11.26 -3.07 1.14
C THR A 174 11.99 -1.84 0.57
N PHE A 175 13.30 -1.96 0.35
CA PHE A 175 14.19 -0.87 -0.04
C PHE A 175 14.38 -0.78 -1.57
N ASP A 176 14.65 0.44 -2.03
CA ASP A 176 14.98 0.89 -3.38
C ASP A 176 15.61 -0.18 -4.31
N THR A 177 14.98 -0.38 -5.48
CA THR A 177 15.40 -1.35 -6.50
C THR A 177 16.29 -0.76 -7.61
N GLN A 178 16.58 0.56 -7.63
CA GLN A 178 17.39 1.20 -8.67
C GLN A 178 18.72 1.73 -8.15
N GLN A 179 19.79 1.00 -8.48
CA GLN A 179 21.14 1.37 -8.13
C GLN A 179 21.57 2.71 -8.78
N GLY A 180 21.74 3.76 -7.97
CA GLY A 180 22.55 4.93 -8.32
C GLY A 180 21.81 6.26 -8.59
N ASP A 181 20.52 6.37 -8.30
CA ASP A 181 19.79 7.64 -8.46
C ASP A 181 19.86 8.59 -7.24
N GLY A 182 20.36 8.10 -6.11
CA GLY A 182 20.52 8.89 -4.89
C GLY A 182 19.22 9.24 -4.18
N SER A 183 18.12 8.55 -4.48
CA SER A 183 16.83 8.71 -3.82
C SER A 183 16.65 7.69 -2.69
N LEU A 184 16.26 8.15 -1.50
CA LEU A 184 15.78 7.27 -0.43
C LEU A 184 14.25 7.28 -0.48
N THR A 185 13.65 6.24 -1.06
CA THR A 185 12.19 6.09 -1.01
C THR A 185 11.78 5.23 0.18
N TYR A 186 11.02 5.83 1.11
CA TYR A 186 10.44 5.16 2.28
C TYR A 186 8.96 4.87 2.01
N GLY A 187 8.61 3.59 1.96
CA GLY A 187 7.26 3.06 1.69
C GLY A 187 7.32 1.57 1.32
N PRO A 188 6.19 0.86 1.21
CA PRO A 188 6.16 -0.51 0.70
C PRO A 188 6.71 -0.56 -0.74
N ASP A 189 7.10 -1.77 -1.17
CA ASP A 189 7.73 -2.06 -2.46
C ASP A 189 7.15 -1.26 -3.63
N ILE A 190 7.99 -0.44 -4.24
CA ILE A 190 7.63 0.49 -5.32
C ILE A 190 7.58 -0.23 -6.68
N ALA A 191 7.84 -1.55 -6.71
CA ALA A 191 7.48 -2.38 -7.86
C ALA A 191 5.95 -2.43 -8.07
N SER A 192 5.15 -1.96 -7.09
CA SER A 192 3.74 -1.65 -7.24
C SER A 192 3.46 -0.17 -6.97
N GLN A 193 3.90 0.73 -7.86
CA GLN A 193 3.02 1.86 -8.15
C GLN A 193 1.73 1.28 -8.75
N GLY A 194 0.68 1.23 -7.93
CA GLY A 194 -0.58 0.56 -8.23
C GLY A 194 -0.85 -0.57 -7.24
N ALA A 195 -1.60 -0.41 -6.17
CA ALA A 195 -2.50 0.67 -5.86
C ALA A 195 -2.84 0.68 -4.39
N LEU A 196 -3.18 1.85 -3.88
CA LEU A 196 -4.06 1.93 -2.72
C LEU A 196 -5.26 1.02 -2.99
N LEU A 197 -5.68 0.21 -2.01
CA LEU A 197 -6.85 -0.66 -2.15
C LEU A 197 -6.71 -1.86 -3.12
N PRO A 198 -5.64 -2.69 -3.02
CA PRO A 198 -5.56 -3.90 -3.83
C PRO A 198 -6.78 -4.79 -3.52
N GLY A 199 -7.60 -5.06 -4.55
CA GLY A 199 -8.87 -5.80 -4.43
C GLY A 199 -10.14 -4.94 -4.51
N TYR A 200 -10.02 -3.62 -4.63
CA TYR A 200 -11.13 -2.76 -5.06
C TYR A 200 -11.18 -2.69 -6.58
N ASP A 201 -12.38 -2.62 -7.14
CA ASP A 201 -12.54 -2.37 -8.57
C ASP A 201 -12.03 -0.96 -8.91
N TYR A 202 -11.38 -0.81 -10.06
CA TYR A 202 -10.81 0.46 -10.52
C TYR A 202 -9.70 1.01 -9.61
N PHE A 203 -9.01 0.15 -8.83
CA PHE A 203 -7.86 0.55 -8.03
C PHE A 203 -6.77 1.25 -8.86
N ASP A 204 -6.69 0.90 -10.16
CA ASP A 204 -5.75 1.40 -11.14
C ASP A 204 -6.06 2.83 -11.60
N GLU A 205 -7.27 3.32 -11.34
CA GLU A 205 -7.68 4.70 -11.60
C GLU A 205 -7.31 5.66 -10.46
N ILE A 206 -6.79 5.16 -9.34
CA ILE A 206 -6.34 5.98 -8.21
C ILE A 206 -5.01 6.65 -8.56
N ASP A 207 -4.99 7.98 -8.55
CA ASP A 207 -3.76 8.75 -8.57
C ASP A 207 -3.27 8.99 -7.14
N THR A 208 -2.29 8.20 -6.71
CA THR A 208 -1.70 8.30 -5.38
C THR A 208 -0.96 9.62 -5.15
N SER A 209 -0.58 10.37 -6.20
CA SER A 209 0.00 11.72 -6.04
C SER A 209 -1.07 12.80 -5.82
N GLY A 210 -2.35 12.46 -6.02
CA GLY A 210 -3.47 13.36 -5.87
C GLY A 210 -3.89 13.59 -4.41
N SER A 211 -4.94 14.39 -4.26
CA SER A 211 -5.55 14.74 -2.99
C SER A 211 -7.05 14.95 -3.13
N PHE A 212 -7.75 15.03 -2.01
CA PHE A 212 -9.11 15.54 -1.96
C PHE A 212 -9.28 16.46 -0.75
N ASP A 213 -10.24 17.37 -0.84
CA ASP A 213 -10.53 18.33 0.22
C ASP A 213 -11.73 17.89 1.06
N ILE A 214 -11.63 18.08 2.38
CA ILE A 214 -12.75 17.96 3.31
C ILE A 214 -13.07 19.34 3.88
N TRP A 215 -14.29 19.81 3.63
CA TRP A 215 -14.85 20.98 4.28
C TRP A 215 -15.64 20.57 5.51
N ILE A 216 -15.44 21.26 6.64
CA ILE A 216 -16.15 21.01 7.90
C ILE A 216 -17.08 22.18 8.20
N TYR A 217 -18.34 21.85 8.50
CA TYR A 217 -19.41 22.77 8.81
C TYR A 217 -19.92 22.50 10.22
N ASN A 218 -20.49 23.51 10.87
CA ASN A 218 -21.32 23.32 12.05
C ASN A 218 -22.66 22.70 11.62
N ASP A 219 -23.41 22.12 12.55
CA ASP A 219 -24.74 21.56 12.30
C ASP A 219 -25.76 22.53 11.68
N ASP A 220 -25.55 23.84 11.85
CA ASP A 220 -26.39 24.88 11.24
C ASP A 220 -26.03 25.17 9.75
N GLY A 221 -25.01 24.50 9.22
CA GLY A 221 -24.49 24.66 7.86
C GLY A 221 -23.52 25.82 7.69
N SER A 222 -23.19 26.55 8.76
CA SER A 222 -22.11 27.56 8.72
C SER A 222 -20.74 26.88 8.68
N LEU A 223 -19.74 27.56 8.11
CA LEU A 223 -18.39 27.03 8.05
C LEU A 223 -17.78 26.95 9.46
N ALA A 224 -17.39 25.74 9.87
CA ALA A 224 -16.63 25.55 11.11
C ALA A 224 -15.15 25.93 10.91
N MET A 225 -14.65 25.82 9.67
CA MET A 225 -13.28 26.15 9.30
C MET A 225 -13.24 27.13 8.13
N PRO A 226 -12.30 28.10 8.13
CA PRO A 226 -12.19 29.08 7.05
C PRO A 226 -11.55 28.52 5.77
N GLN A 227 -10.97 27.31 5.82
CA GLN A 227 -10.26 26.64 4.73
C GLN A 227 -10.54 25.13 4.79
N PRO A 228 -10.43 24.40 3.67
CA PRO A 228 -10.60 22.95 3.67
C PRO A 228 -9.42 22.25 4.35
N VAL A 229 -9.66 21.02 4.80
CA VAL A 229 -8.63 20.08 5.19
C VAL A 229 -8.26 19.24 3.98
N THR A 230 -7.13 19.53 3.35
CA THR A 230 -6.64 18.77 2.18
C THR A 230 -6.00 17.47 2.63
N ILE A 231 -6.51 16.35 2.11
CA ILE A 231 -6.02 15.00 2.37
C ILE A 231 -5.17 14.54 1.19
N SER A 232 -3.85 14.53 1.38
CA SER A 232 -2.90 13.97 0.41
C SER A 232 -2.80 12.45 0.55
N LEU A 233 -2.77 11.75 -0.59
CA LEU A 233 -2.60 10.29 -0.67
C LEU A 233 -1.19 9.86 -1.07
N GLU A 234 -0.24 10.81 -1.17
CA GLU A 234 1.13 10.61 -1.66
C GLU A 234 1.89 9.48 -0.92
N ARG A 235 1.39 9.08 0.26
CA ARG A 235 1.98 8.05 1.12
C ARG A 235 0.93 7.15 1.76
N ALA A 236 -0.24 7.04 1.14
CA ALA A 236 -1.29 6.14 1.56
C ALA A 236 -1.14 4.82 0.76
N TYR A 237 -1.03 3.69 1.48
CA TYR A 237 -0.86 2.37 0.85
C TYR A 237 -2.00 1.42 1.21
N THR A 238 -2.65 1.65 2.35
CA THR A 238 -3.80 0.89 2.84
C THR A 238 -4.95 1.82 3.24
N LEU A 239 -6.18 1.29 3.36
CA LEU A 239 -7.30 2.04 3.95
C LEU A 239 -6.99 2.55 5.35
N ASN A 240 -6.19 1.80 6.11
CA ASN A 240 -5.80 2.19 7.45
C ASN A 240 -4.86 3.40 7.41
N ASP A 241 -3.97 3.48 6.43
CA ASP A 241 -3.12 4.66 6.21
C ASP A 241 -3.98 5.87 5.85
N VAL A 242 -4.96 5.71 4.96
CA VAL A 242 -5.90 6.80 4.64
C VAL A 242 -6.66 7.26 5.89
N ALA A 243 -7.19 6.33 6.68
CA ALA A 243 -7.88 6.66 7.93
C ALA A 243 -6.97 7.43 8.90
N ASN A 244 -5.73 6.97 9.07
CA ASN A 244 -4.73 7.63 9.91
C ASN A 244 -4.36 9.02 9.39
N ILE A 245 -4.19 9.19 8.07
CA ILE A 245 -3.91 10.48 7.45
C ILE A 245 -5.07 11.43 7.70
N ILE A 246 -6.32 11.01 7.45
CA ILE A 246 -7.51 11.84 7.71
C ILE A 246 -7.53 12.26 9.18
N ASN A 247 -7.45 11.32 10.11
CA ASN A 247 -7.48 11.61 11.55
C ASN A 247 -6.37 12.58 11.98
N LYS A 248 -5.15 12.38 11.47
CA LYS A 248 -4.00 13.24 11.79
C LYS A 248 -4.16 14.64 11.22
N THR A 249 -4.57 14.75 9.95
CA THR A 249 -4.67 16.04 9.25
C THR A 249 -5.86 16.85 9.79
N VAL A 250 -7.02 16.23 10.00
CA VAL A 250 -8.17 16.87 10.66
C VAL A 250 -7.81 17.26 12.09
N GLY A 251 -7.21 16.37 12.87
CA GLY A 251 -6.80 16.68 14.24
C GLY A 251 -5.83 17.86 14.29
N SER A 252 -4.85 17.90 13.39
CA SER A 252 -3.91 19.04 13.30
C SER A 252 -4.62 20.34 12.92
N ALA A 253 -5.55 20.30 11.97
CA ALA A 253 -6.28 21.47 11.50
C ALA A 253 -7.26 22.02 12.57
N THR A 254 -7.74 21.17 13.48
CA THR A 254 -8.75 21.50 14.50
C THR A 254 -8.17 21.63 15.92
N GLY A 255 -6.84 21.74 16.04
CA GLY A 255 -6.17 21.93 17.33
C GLY A 255 -6.24 20.71 18.27
N GLY A 256 -6.33 19.51 17.71
CA GLY A 256 -6.42 18.23 18.42
C GLY A 256 -7.86 17.72 18.63
N SER A 257 -8.86 18.43 18.11
CA SER A 257 -10.25 18.02 18.22
C SER A 257 -10.57 16.83 17.30
N SER A 258 -11.55 16.01 17.68
CA SER A 258 -12.01 14.86 16.89
C SER A 258 -13.32 15.15 16.15
N TRP A 259 -13.41 16.31 15.48
CA TRP A 259 -14.62 16.75 14.77
C TRP A 259 -15.04 15.80 13.64
N LEU A 260 -14.07 15.12 13.04
CA LEU A 260 -14.29 14.07 12.05
C LEU A 260 -13.30 12.94 12.30
N THR A 261 -13.82 11.73 12.44
CA THR A 261 -13.02 10.52 12.66
C THR A 261 -13.16 9.57 11.49
N ALA A 262 -12.04 9.09 10.98
CA ALA A 262 -11.96 8.04 9.97
C ALA A 262 -11.59 6.71 10.63
N SER A 263 -12.25 5.64 10.22
CA SER A 263 -11.99 4.28 10.69
C SER A 263 -12.18 3.30 9.53
N THR A 264 -11.54 2.14 9.63
CA THR A 264 -11.77 1.03 8.71
C THR A 264 -12.75 0.07 9.35
N VAL A 265 -13.82 -0.29 8.63
CA VAL A 265 -14.81 -1.27 9.08
C VAL A 265 -14.94 -2.32 7.99
N GLY A 266 -14.33 -3.49 8.22
CA GLY A 266 -14.12 -4.46 7.15
C GLY A 266 -13.21 -3.88 6.06
N ASN A 267 -13.56 -4.12 4.80
CA ASN A 267 -12.86 -3.57 3.64
C ASN A 267 -13.55 -2.28 3.16
N SER A 268 -13.78 -1.32 4.07
CA SER A 268 -14.44 -0.05 3.76
C SER A 268 -13.95 1.06 4.68
N LEU A 269 -13.82 2.27 4.14
CA LEU A 269 -13.53 3.47 4.93
C LEU A 269 -14.84 4.05 5.46
N ARG A 270 -14.87 4.36 6.75
CA ARG A 270 -16.00 5.02 7.40
C ARG A 270 -15.55 6.33 8.01
N LEU A 271 -16.15 7.43 7.58
CA LEU A 271 -16.00 8.75 8.17
C LEU A 271 -17.21 9.03 9.06
N THR A 272 -16.95 9.45 10.30
CA THR A 272 -17.98 9.75 11.30
C THR A 272 -17.69 11.12 11.90
N PRO A 273 -18.52 12.14 11.61
CA PRO A 273 -18.40 13.43 12.27
C PRO A 273 -18.88 13.33 13.72
N ASP A 274 -18.51 14.31 14.54
CA ASP A 274 -19.10 14.44 15.88
C ASP A 274 -20.55 14.94 15.82
N ALA A 275 -21.17 15.13 16.99
CA ALA A 275 -22.57 15.50 17.10
C ALA A 275 -22.88 16.98 16.79
N SER A 276 -21.87 17.79 16.47
CA SER A 276 -22.00 19.23 16.23
C SER A 276 -21.51 19.69 14.86
N HIS A 277 -20.97 18.75 14.07
CA HIS A 277 -20.35 19.03 12.80
C HIS A 277 -20.88 18.15 11.67
N GLN A 278 -20.79 18.70 10.47
CA GLN A 278 -21.03 18.04 9.20
C GLN A 278 -19.81 18.24 8.30
N PHE A 279 -19.74 17.48 7.21
CA PHE A 279 -18.63 17.62 6.26
C PHE A 279 -19.08 17.43 4.82
N ALA A 280 -18.31 18.00 3.90
CA ALA A 280 -18.47 17.80 2.46
C ALA A 280 -17.11 17.57 1.81
N PHE A 281 -17.10 16.78 0.74
CA PHE A 281 -15.90 16.58 -0.08
C PHE A 281 -15.84 17.57 -1.23
N ALA A 282 -14.63 17.97 -1.62
CA ALA A 282 -14.38 18.79 -2.79
C ALA A 282 -13.04 18.41 -3.43
N ASN A 283 -12.83 18.85 -4.68
CA ASN A 283 -11.53 18.83 -5.38
C ASN A 283 -10.76 17.50 -5.30
N ASP A 284 -11.44 16.37 -5.53
CA ASP A 284 -10.74 15.08 -5.62
C ASP A 284 -9.97 14.98 -6.94
N THR A 285 -8.65 15.07 -6.84
CA THR A 285 -7.70 14.84 -7.94
C THR A 285 -7.10 13.44 -7.91
N SER A 286 -7.39 12.66 -6.85
CA SER A 286 -6.86 11.32 -6.64
C SER A 286 -7.76 10.20 -7.17
N ASN A 287 -9.02 10.53 -7.52
CA ASN A 287 -10.11 9.58 -7.79
C ASN A 287 -10.44 8.63 -6.63
N PHE A 288 -9.82 8.82 -5.47
CA PHE A 288 -9.94 7.91 -4.34
C PHE A 288 -11.36 7.82 -3.81
N LEU A 289 -12.09 8.94 -3.74
CA LEU A 289 -13.44 8.92 -3.17
C LEU A 289 -14.35 8.02 -4.01
N GLN A 290 -14.22 8.07 -5.33
CA GLN A 290 -14.97 7.20 -6.24
C GLN A 290 -14.61 5.73 -6.02
N VAL A 291 -13.33 5.39 -6.02
CA VAL A 291 -12.87 3.99 -5.88
C VAL A 291 -13.20 3.43 -4.49
N ALA A 292 -13.08 4.23 -3.44
CA ALA A 292 -13.46 3.86 -2.09
C ALA A 292 -14.99 3.79 -1.87
N GLY A 293 -15.80 4.21 -2.85
CA GLY A 293 -17.26 4.25 -2.75
C GLY A 293 -17.80 5.36 -1.84
N LEU A 294 -17.01 6.41 -1.61
CA LEU A 294 -17.36 7.55 -0.78
C LEU A 294 -17.98 8.67 -1.62
N ASN A 295 -19.12 9.19 -1.15
CA ASN A 295 -19.83 10.29 -1.82
C ASN A 295 -20.20 9.98 -3.28
N THR A 296 -20.44 8.71 -3.61
CA THR A 296 -20.84 8.26 -4.95
C THR A 296 -22.36 8.27 -5.11
N PHE A 297 -22.83 8.63 -6.31
CA PHE A 297 -24.26 8.55 -6.64
C PHE A 297 -24.70 7.10 -6.86
N PHE A 298 -23.90 6.33 -7.60
CA PHE A 298 -24.10 4.90 -7.81
C PHE A 298 -23.19 4.07 -6.90
N SER A 299 -23.65 2.87 -6.62
CA SER A 299 -22.91 1.77 -6.00
C SER A 299 -22.87 0.59 -6.97
N GLY A 300 -21.95 -0.35 -6.75
CA GLY A 300 -21.69 -1.45 -7.68
C GLY A 300 -20.56 -1.10 -8.67
N ASN A 301 -20.04 -2.13 -9.32
CA ASN A 301 -18.83 -2.09 -10.15
C ASN A 301 -19.06 -2.60 -11.59
N SER A 302 -20.29 -2.96 -11.91
CA SER A 302 -20.65 -3.58 -13.18
C SER A 302 -22.09 -3.27 -13.54
N ALA A 303 -22.44 -3.39 -14.82
CA ALA A 303 -23.81 -3.16 -15.30
C ALA A 303 -24.85 -4.07 -14.59
N ALA A 304 -24.44 -5.23 -14.07
CA ALA A 304 -25.30 -6.14 -13.32
C ALA A 304 -25.46 -5.76 -11.84
N SER A 305 -24.48 -5.06 -11.25
CA SER A 305 -24.47 -4.70 -9.82
C SER A 305 -24.78 -3.22 -9.56
N ILE A 306 -24.84 -2.39 -10.61
CA ILE A 306 -25.09 -0.96 -10.48
C ILE A 306 -26.43 -0.71 -9.77
N SER A 307 -26.39 0.13 -8.73
CA SER A 307 -27.55 0.50 -7.92
C SER A 307 -27.39 1.90 -7.36
N LEU A 308 -28.48 2.55 -6.95
CA LEU A 308 -28.40 3.82 -6.22
C LEU A 308 -27.68 3.60 -4.89
N ASN A 309 -26.80 4.53 -4.51
CA ASN A 309 -26.13 4.46 -3.22
C ASN A 309 -27.16 4.39 -2.08
N SER A 310 -27.01 3.43 -1.18
CA SER A 310 -27.98 3.15 -0.12
C SER A 310 -28.25 4.34 0.80
N MET A 311 -27.28 5.23 1.04
CA MET A 311 -27.50 6.45 1.84
C MET A 311 -28.50 7.38 1.15
N ILE A 312 -28.38 7.55 -0.18
CA ILE A 312 -29.29 8.38 -0.98
C ILE A 312 -30.67 7.71 -1.09
N ALA A 313 -30.69 6.39 -1.27
CA ALA A 313 -31.94 5.62 -1.35
C ALA A 313 -32.75 5.68 -0.04
N GLN A 314 -32.08 5.78 1.11
CA GLN A 314 -32.71 5.88 2.43
C GLN A 314 -33.09 7.32 2.80
N ASP A 315 -32.25 8.30 2.43
CA ASP A 315 -32.50 9.71 2.70
C ASP A 315 -32.02 10.59 1.53
N LEU A 316 -32.98 11.15 0.78
CA LEU A 316 -32.71 12.04 -0.35
C LEU A 316 -31.99 13.34 0.06
N ASN A 317 -32.02 13.73 1.34
CA ASN A 317 -31.26 14.88 1.81
C ASN A 317 -29.74 14.66 1.78
N THR A 318 -29.29 13.41 1.63
CA THR A 318 -27.86 13.07 1.46
C THR A 318 -27.38 13.23 0.02
N LEU A 319 -28.26 13.55 -0.92
CA LEU A 319 -27.89 13.79 -2.31
C LEU A 319 -27.11 15.12 -2.45
N ALA A 320 -25.83 15.02 -2.78
CA ALA A 320 -24.96 16.18 -3.04
C ALA A 320 -25.20 16.80 -4.44
N ALA A 321 -26.35 17.44 -4.64
CA ALA A 321 -26.72 18.08 -5.91
C ALA A 321 -25.89 19.35 -6.22
N ALA A 322 -25.37 20.00 -5.18
CA ALA A 322 -24.53 21.20 -5.24
C ALA A 322 -23.04 20.86 -5.19
N THR A 323 -22.20 21.80 -5.64
CA THR A 323 -20.75 21.74 -5.43
C THR A 323 -20.33 22.65 -4.29
N VAL A 324 -19.23 22.31 -3.61
CA VAL A 324 -18.63 23.23 -2.66
C VAL A 324 -17.89 24.34 -3.41
N GLY A 325 -18.23 25.60 -3.14
CA GLY A 325 -17.59 26.77 -3.73
C GLY A 325 -16.15 26.98 -3.24
N PRO A 326 -15.38 27.89 -3.88
CA PRO A 326 -13.96 28.10 -3.56
C PRO A 326 -13.65 28.53 -2.13
N GLN A 327 -14.62 29.09 -1.40
CA GLN A 327 -14.48 29.46 0.01
C GLN A 327 -15.39 28.62 0.90
N GLY A 328 -15.78 27.42 0.46
CA GLY A 328 -16.59 26.50 1.25
C GLY A 328 -18.09 26.76 1.20
N GLN A 329 -18.57 27.70 0.38
CA GLN A 329 -19.99 28.00 0.31
C GLN A 329 -20.76 26.90 -0.42
N ILE A 330 -21.90 26.50 0.14
CA ILE A 330 -22.88 25.65 -0.54
C ILE A 330 -24.13 26.50 -0.76
N PHE A 331 -24.43 26.82 -2.00
CA PHE A 331 -25.57 27.69 -2.34
C PHE A 331 -26.85 26.86 -2.45
N ARG A 332 -27.90 27.30 -1.74
CA ARG A 332 -29.24 26.71 -1.91
C ARG A 332 -29.71 26.90 -3.35
N GLY A 333 -30.12 25.80 -3.99
CA GLY A 333 -30.55 25.78 -5.38
C GLY A 333 -29.42 25.51 -6.39
N ASP A 334 -28.17 25.35 -5.94
CA ASP A 334 -27.10 24.87 -6.82
C ASP A 334 -27.38 23.40 -7.23
N ASN A 335 -27.45 23.18 -8.54
CA ASN A 335 -27.68 21.88 -9.16
C ASN A 335 -26.49 21.46 -10.05
N THR A 336 -25.30 22.04 -9.84
CA THR A 336 -24.11 21.82 -10.67
C THR A 336 -23.75 20.34 -10.79
N ASN A 337 -23.77 19.56 -9.70
CA ASN A 337 -23.49 18.12 -9.79
C ASN A 337 -24.59 17.37 -10.53
N SER A 338 -25.85 17.79 -10.37
CA SER A 338 -26.97 17.18 -11.12
C SER A 338 -26.83 17.43 -12.61
N LEU A 339 -26.46 18.64 -13.02
CA LEU A 339 -26.17 18.98 -14.42
C LEU A 339 -24.99 18.19 -14.97
N LYS A 340 -23.91 18.02 -14.18
CA LYS A 340 -22.76 17.18 -14.56
C LYS A 340 -23.20 15.74 -14.80
N ILE A 341 -24.02 15.15 -13.92
CA ILE A 341 -24.55 13.79 -14.09
C ILE A 341 -25.38 13.69 -15.38
N THR A 342 -26.25 14.66 -15.66
CA THR A 342 -27.01 14.67 -16.93
C THR A 342 -26.11 14.84 -18.15
N GLY A 343 -24.99 15.54 -18.01
CA GLY A 343 -24.00 15.75 -19.06
C GLY A 343 -23.24 14.49 -19.46
N ILE A 344 -23.10 13.50 -18.56
CA ILE A 344 -22.41 12.22 -18.84
C ILE A 344 -23.01 11.50 -20.06
N GLN A 345 -24.32 11.66 -20.31
CA GLN A 345 -24.97 11.08 -21.49
C GLN A 345 -24.29 11.48 -22.80
N HIS A 346 -23.71 12.69 -22.85
CA HIS A 346 -23.11 13.31 -24.03
C HIS A 346 -21.58 13.43 -23.93
N ASP A 347 -20.95 12.79 -22.95
CA ASP A 347 -19.49 12.82 -22.82
C ASP A 347 -18.81 11.94 -23.86
N GLU A 348 -17.96 12.53 -24.71
CA GLU A 348 -17.30 11.86 -25.84
C GLU A 348 -16.10 10.99 -25.42
N TYR A 349 -15.65 11.08 -24.16
CA TYR A 349 -14.43 10.42 -23.68
C TYR A 349 -14.68 9.12 -22.91
N ILE A 350 -15.88 8.56 -22.97
CA ILE A 350 -16.20 7.28 -22.33
C ILE A 350 -15.59 6.14 -23.17
N THR A 351 -14.71 5.38 -22.53
CA THR A 351 -14.06 4.22 -23.16
C THR A 351 -14.91 2.97 -22.90
N PHE A 352 -15.44 2.37 -23.97
CA PHE A 352 -16.21 1.13 -23.89
C PHE A 352 -15.28 -0.09 -24.04
N THR A 353 -15.66 -1.20 -23.39
CA THR A 353 -14.99 -2.49 -23.56
C THR A 353 -14.98 -2.89 -25.04
N GLY A 354 -13.79 -3.05 -25.63
CA GLY A 354 -13.62 -3.21 -27.08
C GLY A 354 -12.90 -2.06 -27.79
N GLY A 355 -12.47 -1.03 -27.04
CA GLY A 355 -11.45 -0.06 -27.47
C GLY A 355 -11.96 1.19 -28.19
N GLY A 356 -13.28 1.39 -28.27
CA GLY A 356 -13.89 2.59 -28.85
C GLY A 356 -14.23 3.63 -27.78
N ARG A 357 -13.97 4.90 -28.08
CA ARG A 357 -14.56 6.04 -27.35
C ARG A 357 -15.87 6.44 -28.03
N ASN A 358 -16.91 6.69 -27.23
CA ASN A 358 -18.21 7.14 -27.71
C ASN A 358 -18.94 7.88 -26.58
N THR A 359 -20.06 8.51 -26.91
CA THR A 359 -21.03 8.95 -25.90
C THR A 359 -21.89 7.77 -25.45
N LEU A 360 -22.48 7.84 -24.24
CA LEU A 360 -23.48 6.83 -23.81
C LEU A 360 -24.65 6.77 -24.79
N ASP A 361 -25.10 7.93 -25.27
CA ASP A 361 -26.17 8.05 -26.25
C ASP A 361 -25.79 7.39 -27.60
N GLY A 362 -24.61 7.69 -28.13
CA GLY A 362 -24.11 7.13 -29.39
C GLY A 362 -23.89 5.62 -29.32
N PHE A 363 -23.36 5.13 -28.21
CA PHE A 363 -23.20 3.69 -27.97
C PHE A 363 -24.56 2.99 -27.89
N TYR A 364 -25.50 3.53 -27.12
CA TYR A 364 -26.85 2.98 -27.00
C TYR A 364 -27.58 2.93 -28.36
N ASN A 365 -27.54 4.02 -29.13
CA ASN A 365 -28.14 4.06 -30.47
C ASN A 365 -27.49 3.04 -31.42
N THR A 366 -26.17 2.86 -31.35
CA THR A 366 -25.46 1.85 -32.14
C THR A 366 -25.89 0.44 -31.76
N LEU A 367 -25.98 0.15 -30.46
CA LEU A 367 -26.42 -1.14 -29.93
C LEU A 367 -27.87 -1.45 -30.38
N VAL A 368 -28.79 -0.51 -30.22
CA VAL A 368 -30.19 -0.66 -30.67
C VAL A 368 -30.24 -0.88 -32.18
N GLY A 369 -29.44 -0.14 -32.96
CA GLY A 369 -29.33 -0.30 -34.41
C GLY A 369 -28.80 -1.68 -34.82
N GLN A 370 -27.81 -2.22 -34.12
CA GLN A 370 -27.27 -3.56 -34.34
C GLN A 370 -28.31 -4.64 -34.05
N VAL A 371 -29.03 -4.54 -32.93
CA VAL A 371 -30.12 -5.46 -32.57
C VAL A 371 -31.24 -5.41 -33.61
N ALA A 372 -31.63 -4.22 -34.06
CA ALA A 372 -32.65 -4.04 -35.09
C ALA A 372 -32.24 -4.65 -36.44
N ASN A 373 -31.01 -4.39 -36.90
CA ASN A 373 -30.49 -4.96 -38.14
C ASN A 373 -30.36 -6.49 -38.08
N THR A 374 -29.92 -7.02 -36.93
CA THR A 374 -29.80 -8.48 -36.71
C THR A 374 -31.18 -9.12 -36.73
N THR A 375 -32.15 -8.53 -36.02
CA THR A 375 -33.55 -8.99 -35.99
C THR A 375 -34.16 -8.99 -37.39
N ARG A 376 -33.94 -7.92 -38.16
CA ARG A 376 -34.41 -7.82 -39.56
C ARG A 376 -33.80 -8.89 -40.44
N THR A 377 -32.50 -9.14 -40.30
CA THR A 377 -31.79 -10.17 -41.07
C THR A 377 -32.33 -11.56 -40.73
N ILE A 378 -32.47 -11.88 -39.44
CA ILE A 378 -33.00 -13.17 -38.98
C ILE A 378 -34.44 -13.37 -39.48
N THR A 379 -35.29 -12.34 -39.38
CA THR A 379 -36.69 -12.40 -39.83
C THR A 379 -36.75 -12.67 -41.34
N HIS A 380 -35.95 -11.95 -42.13
CA HIS A 380 -35.89 -12.16 -43.58
C HIS A 380 -35.38 -13.56 -43.95
N SER A 381 -34.36 -14.07 -43.26
CA SER A 381 -33.86 -15.43 -43.44
C SER A 381 -34.89 -16.48 -43.04
N TYR A 382 -35.64 -16.24 -41.96
CA TYR A 382 -36.75 -17.10 -41.53
C TYR A 382 -37.85 -17.15 -42.59
N ASP A 383 -38.33 -16.00 -43.06
CA ASP A 383 -39.36 -15.93 -44.10
C ASP A 383 -38.91 -16.63 -45.39
N SER A 384 -37.65 -16.41 -45.80
CA SER A 384 -37.05 -17.09 -46.95
C SER A 384 -37.03 -18.62 -46.75
N THR A 385 -36.68 -19.08 -45.56
CA THR A 385 -36.63 -20.52 -45.23
C THR A 385 -38.03 -21.13 -45.21
N VAL A 386 -39.03 -20.41 -44.71
CA VAL A 386 -40.45 -20.84 -44.74
C VAL A 386 -40.94 -20.98 -46.18
N LEU A 387 -40.60 -20.03 -47.06
CA LEU A 387 -40.95 -20.10 -48.48
C LEU A 387 -40.29 -21.30 -49.16
N VAL A 388 -38.99 -21.52 -48.94
CA VAL A 388 -38.28 -22.68 -49.48
C VAL A 388 -38.88 -23.99 -48.94
N ASN A 389 -39.19 -24.06 -47.65
CA ASN A 389 -39.82 -25.24 -47.06
C ASN A 389 -41.18 -25.54 -47.70
N LYS A 390 -42.00 -24.50 -47.89
CA LYS A 390 -43.29 -24.61 -48.59
C LYS A 390 -43.11 -25.14 -50.02
N GLN A 391 -42.17 -24.56 -50.78
CA GLN A 391 -41.89 -25.00 -52.14
C GLN A 391 -41.41 -26.46 -52.20
N VAL A 392 -40.51 -26.87 -51.30
CA VAL A 392 -40.05 -28.26 -51.21
C VAL A 392 -41.18 -29.21 -50.82
N LYS A 393 -42.07 -28.79 -49.93
CA LYS A 393 -43.25 -29.57 -49.55
C LYS A 393 -44.20 -29.73 -50.74
N GLU A 394 -44.47 -28.67 -51.50
CA GLU A 394 -45.29 -28.73 -52.72
C GLU A 394 -44.65 -29.62 -53.79
N MET A 395 -43.34 -29.57 -53.99
CA MET A 395 -42.64 -30.47 -54.92
C MET A 395 -42.67 -31.94 -54.46
N ARG A 396 -42.55 -32.18 -53.16
CA ARG A 396 -42.71 -33.53 -52.59
C ARG A 396 -44.13 -34.03 -52.82
N ASP A 397 -45.12 -33.19 -52.56
CA ASP A 397 -46.54 -33.53 -52.71
C ASP A 397 -46.93 -33.68 -54.20
N SER A 398 -46.24 -33.04 -55.15
CA SER A 398 -46.49 -33.28 -56.58
C SER A 398 -45.91 -34.60 -57.10
N VAL A 399 -44.82 -35.10 -56.50
CA VAL A 399 -44.19 -36.38 -56.89
C VAL A 399 -44.77 -37.57 -56.11
N SER A 400 -45.03 -37.39 -54.81
CA SER A 400 -45.45 -38.45 -53.89
C SER A 400 -46.89 -38.30 -53.40
N GLY A 401 -47.57 -37.21 -53.75
CA GLY A 401 -48.98 -37.03 -53.43
C GLY A 401 -49.84 -37.89 -54.34
N VAL A 402 -50.85 -38.49 -53.73
CA VAL A 402 -51.86 -39.28 -54.43
C VAL A 402 -53.06 -38.39 -54.69
N SER A 403 -53.47 -38.25 -55.94
CA SER A 403 -54.68 -37.51 -56.29
C SER A 403 -55.90 -38.40 -56.04
N LEU A 404 -56.77 -38.01 -55.09
CA LEU A 404 -58.00 -38.74 -54.79
C LEU A 404 -58.92 -38.87 -56.02
N ASP A 405 -58.89 -37.90 -56.92
CA ASP A 405 -59.68 -37.93 -58.15
C ASP A 405 -59.11 -38.92 -59.17
N GLU A 406 -57.78 -39.02 -59.31
CA GLU A 406 -57.14 -40.03 -60.17
C GLU A 406 -57.28 -41.45 -59.60
N GLU A 407 -57.16 -41.61 -58.28
CA GLU A 407 -57.43 -42.87 -57.60
C GLU A 407 -58.91 -43.24 -57.75
N MET A 408 -59.84 -42.30 -57.63
CA MET A 408 -61.28 -42.56 -57.83
C MET A 408 -61.59 -42.94 -59.27
N ALA A 409 -60.99 -42.26 -60.26
CA ALA A 409 -61.13 -42.62 -61.67
C ALA A 409 -60.54 -44.02 -61.96
N SER A 410 -59.38 -44.33 -61.37
CA SER A 410 -58.76 -45.65 -61.46
C SER A 410 -59.62 -46.72 -60.80
N LEU A 411 -60.22 -46.44 -59.64
CA LEU A 411 -61.11 -47.33 -58.91
C LEU A 411 -62.39 -47.60 -59.72
N VAL A 412 -63.00 -46.57 -60.30
CA VAL A 412 -64.15 -46.69 -61.21
C VAL A 412 -63.78 -47.51 -62.45
N LYS A 413 -62.59 -47.28 -63.04
CA LYS A 413 -62.07 -48.07 -64.16
C LYS A 413 -61.89 -49.55 -63.78
N PHE A 414 -61.30 -49.83 -62.62
CA PHE A 414 -61.14 -51.20 -62.12
C PHE A 414 -62.49 -51.86 -61.82
N GLN A 415 -63.45 -51.11 -61.28
CA GLN A 415 -64.82 -51.60 -61.06
C GLN A 415 -65.53 -51.96 -62.38
N HIS A 416 -65.40 -51.13 -63.42
CA HIS A 416 -65.91 -51.43 -64.75
C HIS A 416 -65.20 -52.62 -65.41
N ALA A 417 -63.86 -52.68 -65.31
CA ALA A 417 -63.07 -53.79 -65.83
C ALA A 417 -63.44 -55.11 -65.15
N TYR A 418 -63.63 -55.11 -63.82
CA TYR A 418 -64.10 -56.26 -63.06
C TYR A 418 -65.50 -56.70 -63.49
N THR A 419 -66.43 -55.75 -63.65
CA THR A 419 -67.78 -56.03 -64.12
C THR A 419 -67.79 -56.61 -65.54
N ALA A 420 -66.94 -56.10 -66.43
CA ALA A 420 -66.78 -56.62 -67.78
C ALA A 420 -66.16 -58.03 -67.80
N ALA A 421 -65.12 -58.27 -66.99
CA ALA A 421 -64.51 -59.59 -66.84
C ALA A 421 -65.50 -60.61 -66.27
N ALA A 422 -66.29 -60.23 -65.26
CA ALA A 422 -67.35 -61.09 -64.71
C ALA A 422 -68.39 -61.47 -65.78
N ARG A 423 -68.82 -60.51 -66.62
CA ARG A 423 -69.72 -60.79 -67.75
C ARG A 423 -69.09 -61.69 -68.82
N LEU A 424 -67.81 -61.53 -69.12
CA LEU A 424 -67.09 -62.42 -70.05
C LEU A 424 -66.99 -63.85 -69.51
N ILE A 425 -66.76 -64.00 -68.20
CA ILE A 425 -66.77 -65.30 -67.52
C ILE A 425 -68.18 -65.91 -67.60
N THR A 426 -69.23 -65.14 -67.28
CA THR A 426 -70.62 -65.61 -67.40
C THR A 426 -70.94 -66.04 -68.84
N MET A 427 -70.56 -65.25 -69.86
CA MET A 427 -70.77 -65.62 -71.25
C MET A 427 -69.96 -66.84 -71.66
N SER A 428 -68.75 -67.00 -71.14
CA SER A 428 -67.92 -68.18 -71.39
C SER A 428 -68.51 -69.42 -70.71
N ASP A 429 -69.08 -69.27 -69.51
CA ASP A 429 -69.79 -70.32 -68.78
C ASP A 429 -71.08 -70.72 -69.53
N GLU A 430 -71.84 -69.74 -70.04
CA GLU A 430 -73.02 -69.97 -70.90
C GLU A 430 -72.64 -70.65 -72.22
N MET A 431 -71.54 -70.25 -72.87
CA MET A 431 -71.03 -70.92 -74.08
C MET A 431 -70.58 -72.35 -73.79
N LEU A 432 -69.87 -72.58 -72.68
CA LEU A 432 -69.45 -73.91 -72.25
C LEU A 432 -70.65 -74.80 -71.94
N GLN A 433 -71.64 -74.27 -71.23
CA GLN A 433 -72.89 -74.98 -70.92
C GLN A 433 -73.66 -75.33 -72.20
N THR A 434 -73.76 -74.40 -73.15
CA THR A 434 -74.40 -74.64 -74.46
C THR A 434 -73.66 -75.73 -75.25
N LEU A 435 -72.32 -75.71 -75.26
CA LEU A 435 -71.53 -76.78 -75.89
C LEU A 435 -71.79 -78.14 -75.23
N LEU A 436 -71.80 -78.20 -73.90
CA LEU A 436 -72.10 -79.42 -73.14
C LEU A 436 -73.53 -79.94 -73.39
N ASP A 437 -74.51 -79.05 -73.49
CA ASP A 437 -75.91 -79.40 -73.74
C ASP A 437 -76.14 -79.82 -75.21
N SER A 438 -75.33 -79.33 -76.16
CA SER A 438 -75.38 -79.74 -77.58
C SER A 438 -74.67 -81.07 -77.89
N VAL A 439 -73.86 -81.59 -76.94
CA VAL A 439 -73.14 -82.88 -77.05
C VAL A 439 -73.94 -84.04 -76.41
N ARG A 440 -75.13 -83.76 -75.87
CA ARG A 440 -76.14 -84.75 -75.51
C ARG A 440 -77.11 -84.98 -76.65
#